data_AF-A0A6P0TVK7-F1
#
_entry.id   AF-A0A6P0TVK7-F1
#
_cell.length_a   1.000
_cell.length_b   1.000
_cell.length_c   1.000
_cell.angle_alpha   90.00
_cell.angle_beta   90.00
_cell.angle_gamma   90.00
#
_symmetry.space_group_name_H-M   'P 1'
#
loop_
_entity.id
_entity.type
_entity.pdbx_description
1 polymer ?
#
loop_
_entity_poly.entity_id
_entity_poly.type
_entity_poly.pdbx_seq_one_letter_code
_entity_poly.pdbx_strand_id
1 'polypeptide(L)'
;MGTQNNYGSQEKQTLAEAADEIQKLLKQLESNNPDATDAEKEVFVTAAIPPSKRQRFVGALQAGGKEALKELLDNPYVNVGVAIVEGWQNPN
;
A
#
# COMPACT_ATOMS: atom_id res chain seq x y z
N MET A 1 23.31 11.34 -24.74
CA MET A 1 21.94 11.61 -24.24
C MET A 1 21.68 10.62 -23.12
N GLY A 2 21.67 11.08 -21.87
CA GLY A 2 21.49 10.23 -20.71
C GLY A 2 20.07 10.33 -20.19
N THR A 3 19.30 9.25 -20.30
CA THR A 3 18.10 9.00 -19.47
C THR A 3 18.01 7.50 -19.22
N GLN A 4 19.06 6.94 -18.63
CA GLN A 4 19.07 5.58 -18.13
C GLN A 4 18.60 5.58 -16.67
N ASN A 5 17.50 4.86 -16.42
CA ASN A 5 17.34 4.00 -15.24
C ASN A 5 16.86 4.60 -13.90
N ASN A 6 16.14 5.73 -13.85
CA ASN A 6 15.59 6.20 -12.56
C ASN A 6 14.17 5.68 -12.22
N TYR A 7 13.46 5.07 -13.18
CA TYR A 7 12.09 4.58 -12.95
C TYR A 7 12.06 3.46 -11.90
N GLY A 8 12.89 2.42 -12.08
CA GLY A 8 12.89 1.28 -11.16
C GLY A 8 13.32 1.60 -9.72
N SER A 9 14.14 2.64 -9.50
CA SER A 9 14.50 3.08 -8.14
C SER A 9 13.36 3.86 -7.48
N GLN A 10 12.73 4.76 -8.22
CA GLN A 10 11.61 5.56 -7.72
C GLN A 10 10.37 4.70 -7.43
N GLU A 11 10.09 3.69 -8.26
CA GLU A 11 8.98 2.76 -8.07
C GLU A 11 9.19 1.88 -6.83
N LYS A 12 10.41 1.38 -6.61
CA LYS A 12 10.77 0.64 -5.39
C LYS A 12 10.67 1.50 -4.13
N GLN A 13 11.12 2.76 -4.19
CA GLN A 13 10.95 3.71 -3.09
C GLN A 13 9.46 3.96 -2.81
N THR A 14 8.67 4.17 -3.86
CA THR A 14 7.22 4.39 -3.75
C THR A 14 6.51 3.17 -3.13
N LEU A 15 6.96 1.95 -3.44
CA LEU A 15 6.40 0.72 -2.87
C LEU A 15 6.70 0.59 -1.38
N ALA A 16 7.95 0.86 -0.97
CA ALA A 16 8.34 0.88 0.43
C ALA A 16 7.58 1.96 1.22
N GLU A 17 7.41 3.15 0.64
CA GLU A 17 6.58 4.21 1.22
C GLU A 17 5.10 3.80 1.34
N ALA A 18 4.55 3.12 0.33
CA ALA A 18 3.18 2.62 0.37
C ALA A 18 2.99 1.62 1.51
N ALA A 19 3.92 0.65 1.63
CA ALA A 19 3.89 -0.35 2.68
C ALA A 19 3.97 0.30 4.08
N ASP A 20 4.89 1.26 4.29
CA ASP A 20 5.04 1.96 5.56
C ASP A 20 3.80 2.77 5.94
N GLU A 21 3.23 3.54 4.99
CA GLU A 21 2.01 4.33 5.21
C GLU A 21 0.81 3.43 5.54
N ILE A 22 0.58 2.39 4.75
CA ILE A 22 -0.53 1.44 4.98
C ILE A 22 -0.36 0.79 6.35
N GLN A 23 0.83 0.28 6.66
CA GLN A 23 1.12 -0.36 7.94
C GLN A 23 0.92 0.59 9.12
N LYS A 24 1.36 1.85 9.01
CA LYS A 24 1.15 2.86 10.06
C LYS A 24 -0.32 3.16 10.28
N LEU A 25 -1.11 3.26 9.22
CA LEU A 25 -2.54 3.51 9.31
C LEU A 25 -3.28 2.31 9.92
N LEU A 26 -2.91 1.10 9.51
CA LEU A 26 -3.45 -0.14 10.09
C LEU A 26 -3.13 -0.26 11.59
N LYS A 27 -1.88 0.01 11.99
CA LYS A 27 -1.48 0.04 13.41
C LYS A 27 -2.27 1.07 14.21
N GLN A 28 -2.52 2.25 13.64
CA GLN A 28 -3.34 3.28 14.27
C GLN A 28 -4.79 2.83 14.43
N LEU A 29 -5.35 2.19 13.41
CA LEU A 29 -6.71 1.66 13.48
C LEU A 29 -6.80 0.56 14.52
N GLU A 30 -5.88 -0.41 14.53
CA GLU A 30 -5.86 -1.49 15.53
C GLU A 30 -5.69 -0.99 16.96
N SER A 31 -4.91 0.07 17.16
CA SER A 31 -4.78 0.69 18.48
C SER A 31 -6.09 1.31 18.97
N ASN A 32 -6.98 1.73 18.08
CA ASN A 32 -8.29 2.28 18.43
C ASN A 32 -9.41 1.22 18.42
N ASN A 33 -9.36 0.29 17.46
CA ASN A 33 -10.31 -0.77 17.19
C ASN A 33 -9.56 -2.04 16.77
N PRO A 34 -9.11 -2.86 17.73
CA PRO A 34 -8.38 -4.10 17.45
C PRO A 34 -9.26 -5.17 16.77
N ASP A 35 -10.59 -5.07 16.91
CA ASP A 35 -11.57 -5.97 16.28
C ASP A 35 -12.02 -5.48 14.89
N ALA A 36 -11.39 -4.43 14.36
CA ALA A 36 -11.75 -3.88 13.05
C ALA A 36 -11.63 -4.95 11.96
N THR A 37 -12.66 -5.07 11.13
CA THR A 37 -12.68 -6.01 10.01
C THR A 37 -11.76 -5.55 8.88
N ASP A 38 -11.38 -6.45 7.96
CA ASP A 38 -10.56 -6.11 6.78
C ASP A 38 -11.18 -4.98 5.95
N ALA A 39 -12.51 -4.96 5.83
CA ALA A 39 -13.25 -3.91 5.14
C ALA A 39 -13.12 -2.55 5.84
N GLU A 40 -13.20 -2.51 7.18
CA GLU A 40 -13.00 -1.26 7.93
C GLU A 40 -11.56 -0.78 7.84
N LYS A 41 -10.60 -1.70 7.92
CA LYS A 41 -9.17 -1.43 7.68
C LYS A 41 -8.98 -0.80 6.30
N GLU A 42 -9.61 -1.36 5.27
CA GLU A 42 -9.55 -0.82 3.92
C GLU A 42 -10.18 0.55 3.80
N VAL A 43 -11.39 0.75 4.30
CA VAL A 43 -12.09 2.03 4.24
C VAL A 43 -11.30 3.11 4.98
N PHE A 44 -10.74 2.79 6.16
CA PHE A 44 -9.93 3.72 6.94
C PHE A 44 -8.65 4.13 6.20
N VAL A 45 -7.87 3.16 5.73
CA VAL A 45 -6.61 3.40 5.01
C VAL A 45 -6.89 4.15 3.70
N THR A 46 -7.94 3.74 2.98
CA THR A 46 -8.39 4.39 1.75
C THR A 46 -8.80 5.83 2.05
N ALA A 47 -9.62 6.09 3.07
CA ALA A 47 -10.03 7.44 3.44
C ALA A 47 -8.84 8.33 3.86
N ALA A 48 -7.85 7.76 4.55
CA ALA A 48 -6.65 8.47 4.98
C ALA A 48 -5.69 8.80 3.81
N ILE A 49 -5.64 7.93 2.79
CA ILE A 49 -4.73 8.11 1.65
C ILE A 49 -5.47 8.82 0.50
N PRO A 50 -4.99 10.00 0.04
CA PRO A 50 -5.61 10.72 -1.07
C PRO A 50 -5.48 9.95 -2.40
N PRO A 51 -6.42 10.11 -3.34
CA PRO A 51 -6.46 9.36 -4.60
C PRO A 51 -5.16 9.49 -5.42
N SER A 52 -4.52 10.66 -5.40
CA SER A 52 -3.22 10.87 -6.09
C SER A 52 -2.09 9.99 -5.55
N LYS A 53 -2.09 9.69 -4.24
CA LYS A 53 -1.13 8.75 -3.64
C LYS A 53 -1.51 7.30 -3.97
N ARG A 54 -2.81 6.95 -3.95
CA ARG A 54 -3.28 5.61 -4.32
C ARG A 54 -2.82 5.23 -5.72
N GLN A 55 -2.91 6.13 -6.69
CA GLN A 55 -2.43 5.88 -8.05
C GLN A 55 -0.92 5.59 -8.10
N ARG A 56 -0.12 6.29 -7.29
CA ARG A 56 1.32 6.01 -7.14
C ARG A 56 1.56 4.64 -6.50
N PHE A 57 0.81 4.29 -5.47
CA PHE A 57 0.93 3.01 -4.77
C PHE A 57 0.53 1.84 -5.67
N VAL A 58 -0.54 1.97 -6.44
CA VAL A 58 -0.94 0.99 -7.45
C VAL A 58 0.15 0.87 -8.53
N GLY A 59 0.67 1.98 -9.05
CA GLY A 59 1.77 1.94 -10.03
C GLY A 59 3.03 1.24 -9.50
N ALA A 60 3.41 1.53 -8.25
CA ALA A 60 4.52 0.87 -7.58
C ALA A 60 4.27 -0.61 -7.34
N LEU A 61 3.03 -1.00 -7.01
CA LEU A 61 2.63 -2.40 -6.88
C LEU A 61 2.68 -3.13 -8.23
N GLN A 62 2.26 -2.47 -9.33
CA GLN A 62 2.35 -3.05 -10.67
C GLN A 62 3.80 -3.25 -11.12
N ALA A 63 4.70 -2.35 -10.71
CA ALA A 63 6.13 -2.40 -11.04
C ALA A 63 6.92 -3.38 -10.15
N GLY A 64 6.67 -3.37 -8.84
CA GLY A 64 7.38 -4.20 -7.86
C GLY A 64 6.72 -5.55 -7.58
N GLY A 65 5.44 -5.71 -7.94
CA GLY A 65 4.67 -6.92 -7.69
C GLY A 65 4.16 -7.04 -6.26
N LYS A 66 3.15 -7.90 -6.09
CA LYS A 66 2.55 -8.17 -4.77
C LYS A 66 3.58 -8.71 -3.79
N GLU A 67 4.48 -9.58 -4.24
CA GLU A 67 5.50 -10.20 -3.38
C GLU A 67 6.40 -9.16 -2.70
N ALA A 68 6.87 -8.16 -3.45
CA ALA A 68 7.69 -7.09 -2.88
C ALA A 68 6.90 -6.28 -1.83
N LEU A 69 5.60 -6.02 -2.04
CA LEU A 69 4.75 -5.38 -1.03
C LEU A 69 4.64 -6.26 0.23
N LYS A 70 4.49 -7.58 0.07
CA LYS A 70 4.41 -8.53 1.19
C LYS A 70 5.71 -8.56 2.00
N GLU A 71 6.86 -8.46 1.35
CA GLU A 71 8.16 -8.42 2.04
C GLU A 71 8.37 -7.13 2.84
N LEU A 72 7.72 -6.03 2.43
CA LEU A 72 7.80 -4.73 3.09
C LEU A 72 6.81 -4.59 4.26
N LEU A 73 5.69 -5.33 4.22
CA LEU A 73 4.66 -5.34 5.26
C LEU A 73 4.96 -6.39 6.33
N ASP A 74 4.60 -6.11 7.58
CA ASP A 74 4.65 -7.12 8.65
C ASP A 74 3.56 -8.19 8.44
N ASN A 75 3.84 -9.43 8.83
CA ASN A 75 2.97 -10.60 8.63
C ASN A 75 1.46 -10.38 8.87
N PRO A 76 0.99 -9.73 9.96
CA PRO A 76 -0.44 -9.52 10.19
C PRO A 76 -1.05 -8.50 9.22
N TYR A 77 -0.25 -7.60 8.65
CA TYR A 77 -0.71 -6.57 7.72
C TYR A 77 -0.53 -6.96 6.26
N VAL A 78 0.22 -8.02 5.96
CA VAL A 78 0.46 -8.47 4.59
C VAL A 78 -0.85 -8.71 3.83
N ASN A 79 -1.77 -9.47 4.42
CA ASN A 79 -3.01 -9.85 3.74
C ASN A 79 -3.92 -8.63 3.52
N VAL A 80 -4.05 -7.80 4.56
CA VAL A 80 -4.85 -6.57 4.55
C VAL A 80 -4.26 -5.54 3.58
N GLY A 81 -2.97 -5.25 3.70
CA GLY A 81 -2.30 -4.23 2.90
C GLY A 81 -2.28 -4.56 1.41
N VAL A 82 -2.11 -5.83 1.04
CA VAL A 82 -2.26 -6.26 -0.35
C VAL A 82 -3.71 -6.08 -0.81
N ALA A 83 -4.70 -6.52 -0.03
CA ALA A 83 -6.11 -6.37 -0.37
C ALA A 83 -6.50 -4.90 -0.61
N ILE A 84 -6.03 -3.99 0.24
CA ILE A 84 -6.26 -2.54 0.12
C ILE A 84 -5.76 -1.99 -1.21
N VAL A 85 -4.50 -2.27 -1.55
CA VAL A 85 -3.91 -1.75 -2.79
C VAL A 85 -4.55 -2.41 -4.02
N GLU A 86 -4.91 -3.69 -3.92
CA GLU A 86 -5.69 -4.37 -4.97
C GLU A 86 -7.09 -3.74 -5.16
N GLY A 87 -7.75 -3.36 -4.07
CA GLY A 87 -9.03 -2.65 -4.12
C GLY A 87 -8.94 -1.31 -4.83
N TRP A 88 -7.80 -0.62 -4.74
CA TRP A 88 -7.56 0.61 -5.52
C TRP A 88 -7.27 0.35 -7.00
N GLN A 89 -6.69 -0.80 -7.34
CA GLN A 89 -6.43 -1.17 -8.73
C GLN A 89 -7.73 -1.50 -9.48
N ASN A 90 -8.72 -2.03 -8.77
CA ASN A 90 -10.00 -2.43 -9.33
C ASN A 90 -11.16 -1.75 -8.57
N PRO A 91 -11.37 -0.43 -8.74
CA PRO A 91 -12.51 0.26 -8.16
C PRO A 91 -13.77 -0.24 -8.88
N ASN A 92 -14.50 -1.16 -8.25
CA ASN A 92 -15.75 -1.71 -8.77
C ASN A 92 -16.89 -0.68 -8.75
#